data_AF-A0A355DVJ1-F1
#
_entry.id   AF-A0A355DVJ1-F1
#
_cell.length_a   1.000
_cell.length_b   1.000
_cell.length_c   1.000
_cell.angle_alpha   90.00
_cell.angle_beta   90.00
_cell.angle_gamma   90.00
#
_symmetry.space_group_name_H-M   'P 1'
#
loop_
_entity.id
_entity.type
_entity.pdbx_description
1 polymer ?
#
loop_
_entity_poly.entity_id
_entity_poly.type
_entity_poly.pdbx_seq_one_letter_code
_entity_poly.pdbx_strand_id
1 'polypeptide(L)' 'MTQTLHKPTDQRFTHSLVSWQQFKLIQEGFNNSPGIQLFYYLGEVEILVNKIDSSVVERGKKRG' A
#
# COMPACT_ATOMS: atom_id res chain seq x y z
N MET A 1 -19.40 -22.79 -13.86
CA MET A 1 -18.01 -22.46 -13.49
C MET A 1 -18.05 -21.19 -12.66
N THR A 2 -17.79 -21.30 -11.36
CA THR A 2 -17.96 -20.21 -10.41
C THR A 2 -16.80 -19.23 -10.57
N GLN A 3 -17.07 -18.05 -11.13
CA GLN A 3 -16.08 -16.97 -11.21
C GLN A 3 -15.88 -16.40 -9.80
N THR A 4 -14.87 -16.88 -9.09
CA THR A 4 -14.39 -16.23 -7.86
C THR A 4 -13.83 -14.87 -8.24
N LEU A 5 -14.62 -13.83 -7.99
CA LEU A 5 -14.18 -12.44 -7.98
C LEU A 5 -12.89 -12.37 -7.16
N HIS A 6 -11.76 -12.15 -7.82
CA HIS A 6 -10.46 -11.95 -7.18
C HIS A 6 -10.56 -10.65 -6.38
N LYS A 7 -11.06 -10.75 -5.14
CA LYS A 7 -11.26 -9.63 -4.24
C LYS A 7 -9.85 -9.10 -3.95
N PRO A 8 -9.50 -7.86 -4.34
CA PRO A 8 -8.25 -7.27 -3.88
C PRO A 8 -8.33 -7.30 -2.36
N THR A 9 -7.49 -8.13 -1.76
CA THR A 9 -7.45 -8.24 -0.30
C THR A 9 -6.67 -7.03 0.14
N ASP A 10 -7.35 -5.89 0.26
CA ASP A 10 -6.80 -4.68 0.87
C ASP A 10 -6.33 -5.08 2.26
N GLN A 11 -5.03 -5.30 2.41
CA GLN A 11 -4.48 -5.77 3.65
C GLN A 11 -4.30 -4.56 4.56
N ARG A 12 -5.06 -4.57 5.65
CA ARG A 12 -5.04 -3.51 6.65
C ARG A 12 -4.34 -4.00 7.90
N PHE A 13 -3.37 -3.23 8.37
CA PHE A 13 -2.70 -3.47 9.63
C PHE A 13 -2.92 -2.26 10.53
N THR A 14 -3.39 -2.49 11.74
CA THR A 14 -3.57 -1.44 12.75
C THR A 14 -2.61 -1.72 13.89
N HIS A 15 -1.88 -0.69 14.32
CA HIS A 15 -0.98 -0.76 15.47
C HIS A 15 -1.23 0.44 16.39
N SER A 16 -1.63 0.16 17.62
CA SER A 16 -1.92 1.16 18.64
C SER A 16 -0.64 1.57 19.40
N LEU A 17 -0.75 2.60 20.25
CA LEU A 17 0.35 3.09 21.11
C LEU A 17 1.57 3.60 20.34
N VAL A 18 1.35 4.12 19.13
CA VAL A 18 2.39 4.74 18.30
C VAL A 18 2.47 6.22 18.63
N SER A 19 3.65 6.70 19.03
CA SER A 19 3.88 8.13 19.16
C SER A 19 3.99 8.79 17.79
N TRP A 20 3.73 10.10 17.71
CA TRP A 20 3.91 10.85 16.47
C TRP A 20 5.33 10.71 15.88
N GLN A 21 6.37 10.65 16.74
CA GLN A 21 7.75 10.44 16.31
C GLN A 21 7.96 9.05 15.70
N GLN A 22 7.38 8.01 16.30
CA GLN A 22 7.43 6.65 15.75
C GLN A 22 6.69 6.56 14.41
N PHE A 23 5.53 7.23 14.30
CA PHE A 23 4.82 7.33 13.04
C PHE A 23 5.67 7.97 11.94
N LYS A 24 6.41 9.05 12.23
CA LYS A 24 7.30 9.68 11.26
C LYS A 24 8.40 8.75 10.76
N LEU A 25 8.99 7.94 11.65
CA LEU A 25 9.99 6.92 11.27
C LEU A 25 9.39 5.83 10.38
N ILE A 26 8.17 5.37 10.70
CA ILE A 26 7.43 4.41 9.88
C ILE A 26 7.14 5.00 8.50
N GLN A 27 6.73 6.28 8.44
CA GLN A 27 6.48 7.00 7.20
C GLN A 27 7.72 7.10 6.31
N GLU A 28 8.89 7.41 6.89
CA GLU A 28 10.15 7.44 6.16
C GLU A 28 10.55 6.05 5.65
N GLY A 29 10.36 5.00 6.45
CA GLY A 29 10.65 3.62 6.06
C GLY A 29 9.83 3.14 4.86
N PHE A 30 8.58 3.58 4.75
CA PHE A 30 7.69 3.22 3.63
C PHE A 30 7.70 4.19 2.45
N ASN A 31 8.49 5.28 2.50
CA ASN A 31 8.52 6.31 1.45
C ASN A 31 8.86 5.76 0.05
N ASN A 32 9.59 4.65 -0.03
CA ASN A 32 9.98 4.01 -1.29
C ASN A 32 9.07 2.83 -1.70
N SER A 33 7.98 2.60 -0.97
CA SER A 33 7.09 1.46 -1.20
C SER A 33 5.81 1.90 -1.93
N PRO A 34 5.71 1.71 -3.25
CA PRO A 34 4.49 2.02 -3.99
C PRO A 34 3.34 1.12 -3.53
N GLY A 35 2.15 1.68 -3.40
CA GLY A 35 0.95 0.94 -2.99
C GLY A 35 0.77 0.81 -1.48
N ILE A 36 1.65 1.43 -0.67
CA ILE A 36 1.48 1.51 0.79
C ILE A 36 0.95 2.89 1.17
N GLN A 37 -0.14 2.91 1.92
CA GLN A 37 -0.72 4.11 2.51
C GLN A 37 -0.68 4.00 4.04
N LEU A 38 -0.28 5.08 4.69
CA LEU A 38 -0.20 5.17 6.15
C LEU A 38 -1.18 6.22 6.67
N PHE A 39 -1.93 5.89 7.70
CA PHE A 39 -2.83 6.80 8.42
C PHE A 39 -2.41 6.85 9.88
N TYR A 40 -2.52 8.04 10.49
CA TYR A 40 -2.24 8.21 11.92
C TYR A 40 -3.38 8.97 12.59
N TYR A 41 -3.95 8.37 13.63
CA TYR A 41 -5.03 8.99 14.40
C TYR A 41 -5.00 8.51 15.85
N LEU A 42 -5.07 9.45 16.80
CA LEU A 42 -5.13 9.17 18.25
C LEU A 42 -4.05 8.20 18.79
N GLY A 43 -2.84 8.20 18.20
CA GLY A 43 -1.78 7.29 18.61
C GLY A 43 -1.91 5.88 18.03
N GLU A 44 -2.75 5.71 17.03
CA GLU A 44 -2.85 4.50 16.21
C GLU A 44 -2.32 4.80 14.82
N VAL A 45 -1.60 3.83 14.26
CA VAL A 45 -1.21 3.83 12.85
C VAL A 45 -1.97 2.74 12.12
N GLU A 46 -2.55 3.08 10.98
CA GLU A 46 -3.10 2.11 10.04
C GLU A 46 -2.23 2.07 8.78
N ILE A 47 -1.93 0.87 8.31
CA ILE A 47 -1.20 0.62 7.08
C ILE A 47 -2.16 -0.08 6.13
N LEU A 48 -2.39 0.52 4.97
CA LEU A 48 -3.17 -0.04 3.90
C LEU A 48 -2.23 -0.41 2.74
N VAL A 49 -2.18 -1.70 2.44
CA VAL A 49 -1.45 -2.22 1.28
C VAL A 49 -2.43 -2.41 0.14
N ASN A 50 -2.38 -1.49 -0.81
CA ASN A 50 -3.04 -1.63 -2.09
C ASN A 50 -2.05 -2.33 -3.04
N LYS A 51 -2.42 -3.49 -3.57
CA LYS A 51 -1.67 -4.05 -4.71
C LYS A 51 -1.88 -3.11 -5.89
N ILE A 52 -0.98 -2.14 -6.05
CA ILE A 52 -0.73 -1.56 -7.36
C ILE A 52 -0.32 -2.74 -8.22
N ASP A 53 -1.21 -3.15 -9.11
CA ASP A 53 -0.87 -4.02 -10.21
C ASP A 53 0.28 -3.32 -10.94
N SER A 54 1.51 -3.78 -10.69
CA SER A 54 2.69 -3.37 -11.42
C SER A 54 2.62 -4.01 -12.81
N SER A 55 1.53 -3.74 -13.54
CA SER A 55 1.53 -3.70 -14.99
C SER A 55 2.45 -2.58 -15.43
N VAL A 56 3.75 -2.87 -15.39
CA VAL A 56 4.72 -2.23 -16.26
C VAL A 56 4.19 -2.45 -17.68
N VAL A 57 3.57 -1.42 -18.26
CA VAL A 57 3.22 -1.40 -19.69
C VAL A 57 4.53 -1.23 -20.46
N GLU A 58 5.27 -2.32 -20.61
CA GLU A 58 6.30 -2.47 -21.63
C GLU A 58 5.63 -3.06 -22.87
N ARG A 59 5.03 -2.22 -23.73
CA ARG A 59 4.78 -2.59 -25.13
C ARG A 59 4.89 -1.40 -26.08
N GLY A 60 6.07 -1.28 -26.65
CA GLY A 60 6.22 -1.40 -28.11
C GLY A 60 6.22 -0.10 -28.90
N LYS A 61 7.42 0.46 -29.07
CA LYS A 61 7.77 1.28 -30.24
C LYS A 61 7.55 0.46 -31.52
N LYS A 62 6.39 0.61 -32.18
CA LYS A 62 6.21 0.13 -33.56
C LYS A 62 6.66 1.23 -34.51
N ARG A 63 7.91 1.12 -34.98
CA ARG A 63 8.32 1.68 -36.28
C ARG A 63 7.66 0.82 -37.34
N GLY A 64 6.86 1.44 -38.19
CA GLY A 64 6.29 0.90 -39.42
C GLY A 64 6.01 2.06 -40.33
#